data_AF-K9Q9L2-F1
#
_entry.id   AF-K9Q9L2-F1
#
_cell.length_a   1.000
_cell.length_b   1.000
_cell.length_c   1.000
_cell.angle_alpha   90.00
_cell.angle_beta   90.00
_cell.angle_gamma   90.00
#
_symmetry.space_group_name_H-M   'P 1'
#
loop_
_entity.id
_entity.type
_entity.pdbx_description
1 polymer ?
#
loop_
_entity_poly.entity_id
_entity_poly.type
_entity_poly.pdbx_seq_one_letter_code
_entity_poly.pdbx_strand_id
1 'polypeptide(L)'
;MLSGLLKLILGFVLAIAVLLGTGLTVALYFVNQTAIPPNKPIFANDNPSLKNQATKEAKDESTLTPESESTPTPTPTPTPTPTKQLPPGAYQGRVTWSEGLSLRAEPNQEAEKLGGVTFNQKITVLEENPDKTWVKIRPEGGEQEGWVKIGNIERVN
;
A
#
# COMPACT_ATOMS: atom_id res chain seq x y z
N MET A 1 -45.89 24.37 49.43
CA MET A 1 -45.05 24.45 48.21
C MET A 1 -43.78 23.61 48.29
N LEU A 2 -42.97 23.70 49.36
CA LEU A 2 -41.67 23.02 49.47
C LEU A 2 -41.66 21.49 49.16
N SER A 3 -42.68 20.74 49.59
CA SER A 3 -42.77 19.29 49.31
C SER A 3 -42.87 18.95 47.81
N GLY A 4 -43.52 19.80 47.00
CA GLY A 4 -43.60 19.61 45.55
C GLY A 4 -42.24 19.80 44.87
N LEU A 5 -41.51 20.83 45.29
CA LEU A 5 -40.16 21.11 44.81
C LEU A 5 -39.17 19.99 45.19
N LEU A 6 -39.26 19.45 46.41
CA LEU A 6 -38.42 18.33 46.85
C LEU A 6 -38.67 17.05 46.02
N LYS A 7 -39.94 16.75 45.70
CA LYS A 7 -40.29 15.62 44.82
C LYS A 7 -39.78 15.81 43.39
N LEU A 8 -39.84 17.04 42.87
CA LEU A 8 -39.29 17.39 41.55
C LEU A 8 -37.77 17.17 41.49
N ILE A 9 -37.03 17.69 42.48
CA ILE A 9 -35.57 17.54 42.56
C ILE A 9 -35.19 16.06 42.71
N LEU A 10 -35.88 15.31 43.56
CA LEU A 10 -35.61 13.88 43.76
C LEU A 10 -35.84 13.08 42.47
N GLY A 11 -36.93 13.35 41.75
CA GLY A 11 -37.20 12.72 40.46
C GLY A 11 -36.15 13.05 39.39
N PHE A 12 -35.68 14.31 39.35
CA PHE A 12 -34.65 14.75 38.40
C PHE A 12 -33.28 14.11 38.69
N VAL A 13 -32.87 14.03 39.96
CA VAL A 13 -31.64 13.35 40.38
C VAL A 13 -31.71 11.85 40.05
N LEU A 14 -32.86 11.20 40.27
CA LEU A 14 -33.04 9.78 39.97
C LEU A 14 -33.04 9.50 38.46
N ALA A 15 -33.62 10.39 37.64
CA ALA A 15 -33.54 10.32 36.18
C ALA A 15 -32.09 10.47 35.68
N ILE A 16 -31.33 11.43 36.22
CA ILE A 16 -29.90 11.60 35.90
C ILE A 16 -29.08 10.36 36.29
N ALA A 17 -29.33 9.77 37.47
CA ALA A 17 -28.63 8.57 37.91
C ALA A 17 -28.82 7.38 36.94
N VAL A 18 -30.06 7.17 36.46
CA VAL A 18 -30.37 6.14 35.45
C VAL A 18 -29.70 6.45 34.11
N LEU A 19 -29.71 7.72 33.67
CA LEU A 19 -29.16 8.13 32.38
C LEU A 19 -27.62 8.06 32.36
N LEU A 20 -26.94 8.45 33.45
CA LEU A 20 -25.50 8.28 33.60
C LEU A 20 -25.09 6.80 33.72
N GLY A 21 -25.85 6.00 34.48
CA GLY A 21 -25.58 4.57 34.64
C GLY A 21 -25.71 3.78 33.33
N THR A 22 -26.75 4.06 32.55
CA THR A 22 -26.96 3.43 31.22
C THR A 22 -26.03 4.00 30.14
N GLY A 23 -25.71 5.29 30.17
CA GLY A 23 -24.75 5.90 29.26
C GLY A 23 -23.33 5.33 29.40
N LEU A 24 -22.87 5.12 30.64
CA LEU A 24 -21.52 4.59 30.90
C LEU A 24 -21.35 3.14 30.44
N THR A 25 -22.36 2.28 30.63
CA THR A 25 -22.28 0.87 30.19
C THR A 25 -22.28 0.75 28.67
N VAL A 26 -23.10 1.53 27.97
CA VAL A 26 -23.11 1.58 26.49
C VAL A 26 -21.77 2.11 25.95
N ALA A 27 -21.21 3.16 26.55
CA ALA A 27 -19.92 3.71 26.12
C ALA A 27 -18.78 2.67 26.22
N LEU A 28 -18.67 1.97 27.36
CA LEU A 28 -17.65 0.93 27.56
C LEU A 28 -17.84 -0.26 26.60
N TYR A 29 -19.09 -0.65 26.32
CA TYR A 29 -19.39 -1.70 25.35
C TYR A 29 -18.91 -1.34 23.93
N PHE A 30 -19.18 -0.12 23.46
CA PHE A 30 -18.76 0.32 22.13
C PHE A 30 -17.23 0.44 21.99
N VAL A 31 -16.53 0.92 23.02
CA VAL A 31 -15.05 0.98 23.03
C VAL A 31 -14.44 -0.42 22.91
N ASN A 32 -15.03 -1.43 23.57
CA ASN A 32 -14.53 -2.80 23.48
C ASN A 32 -14.84 -3.46 22.11
N GLN A 33 -15.98 -3.12 21.48
CA GLN A 33 -16.36 -3.63 20.16
C GLN A 33 -15.48 -3.11 19.02
N THR A 34 -15.03 -1.85 19.06
CA THR A 34 -14.19 -1.26 17.99
C THR A 34 -12.70 -1.54 18.15
N ALA A 35 -12.27 -2.09 19.29
CA ALA A 35 -10.88 -2.45 19.57
C ALA A 35 -10.45 -3.82 19.01
N ILE A 36 -11.37 -4.59 18.40
CA ILE A 36 -11.04 -5.89 17.79
C ILE A 36 -10.25 -5.64 16.49
N PRO A 37 -8.99 -6.08 16.39
CA PRO A 37 -8.23 -5.92 15.14
C PRO A 37 -8.90 -6.73 14.02
N PRO A 38 -8.93 -6.22 12.78
CA PRO A 38 -9.47 -6.98 11.66
C PRO A 38 -8.68 -8.28 11.48
N ASN A 39 -9.38 -9.36 11.12
CA ASN A 39 -8.72 -10.59 10.72
C ASN A 39 -7.73 -10.30 9.59
N LYS A 40 -6.53 -10.92 9.64
CA LYS A 40 -5.55 -10.80 8.56
C LYS A 40 -6.21 -11.08 7.21
N PRO A 41 -5.95 -10.27 6.16
CA PRO A 41 -6.39 -10.64 4.82
C PRO A 41 -5.80 -12.01 4.48
N ILE A 42 -6.65 -12.91 4.00
CA ILE A 42 -6.21 -14.17 3.39
C ILE A 42 -5.94 -13.90 1.91
N PHE A 43 -4.67 -13.96 1.52
CA PHE A 43 -4.32 -13.89 0.10
C PHE A 43 -4.60 -15.24 -0.55
N ALA A 44 -4.79 -15.27 -1.88
CA ALA A 44 -4.95 -16.53 -2.60
C ALA A 44 -3.81 -17.53 -2.27
N ASN A 45 -2.59 -17.00 -2.13
CA ASN A 45 -1.37 -17.74 -1.80
C ASN A 45 -1.36 -18.38 -0.39
N ASP A 46 -2.27 -17.98 0.52
CA ASP A 46 -2.38 -18.54 1.88
C ASP A 46 -3.23 -19.82 1.94
N ASN A 47 -3.92 -20.19 0.84
CA ASN A 47 -4.85 -21.32 0.85
C ASN A 47 -4.10 -22.66 0.67
N PRO A 48 -4.14 -23.59 1.64
CA PRO A 48 -3.43 -24.87 1.55
C PRO A 48 -3.92 -25.76 0.39
N SER A 49 -5.12 -25.55 -0.16
CA SER A 49 -5.57 -26.26 -1.36
C SER A 49 -4.77 -25.88 -2.62
N LEU A 50 -4.36 -24.60 -2.77
CA LEU A 50 -3.48 -24.19 -3.88
C LEU A 50 -2.06 -24.74 -3.70
N LYS A 51 -1.57 -24.80 -2.46
CA LYS A 51 -0.28 -25.43 -2.13
C LYS A 51 -0.25 -26.92 -2.51
N ASN A 52 -1.35 -27.63 -2.24
CA ASN A 52 -1.51 -29.03 -2.63
C ASN A 52 -1.74 -29.23 -4.14
N GLN A 53 -2.21 -28.20 -4.86
CA GLN A 53 -2.38 -28.24 -6.31
C GLN A 53 -1.03 -27.99 -7.03
N ALA A 54 -0.25 -27.00 -6.58
CA ALA A 54 1.13 -26.77 -7.04
C ALA A 54 2.08 -27.96 -6.76
N THR A 55 1.76 -28.80 -5.78
CA THR A 55 2.55 -30.01 -5.46
C THR A 55 2.21 -31.22 -6.35
N LYS A 56 1.14 -31.17 -7.16
CA LYS A 56 0.71 -32.29 -8.02
C LYS A 56 1.22 -32.24 -9.47
N GLU A 57 1.76 -31.11 -9.91
CA GLU A 57 2.11 -30.88 -11.33
C GLU A 57 3.63 -30.83 -11.59
N ALA A 58 4.44 -31.18 -10.57
CA ALA A 58 5.90 -31.21 -10.64
C ALA A 58 6.49 -32.59 -10.26
N LYS A 59 5.84 -33.67 -10.72
CA LYS A 59 6.36 -35.04 -10.57
C LYS A 59 6.37 -35.75 -11.93
N ASP A 60 7.52 -35.61 -12.58
CA ASP A 60 8.05 -36.22 -13.83
C ASP A 60 8.75 -35.06 -14.58
N GLU A 61 10.05 -35.01 -14.92
CA GLU A 61 11.24 -35.87 -14.73
C GLU A 61 12.51 -34.96 -14.84
N SER A 62 13.71 -35.13 -14.23
CA SER A 62 14.30 -36.15 -13.33
C SER A 62 15.29 -35.53 -12.31
N THR A 63 15.43 -36.19 -11.15
CA THR A 63 16.67 -36.78 -10.57
C THR A 63 18.04 -36.31 -11.17
N LEU A 64 19.06 -35.86 -10.42
CA LEU A 64 19.79 -36.52 -9.32
C LEU A 64 20.54 -35.55 -8.37
N THR A 65 20.63 -35.93 -7.09
CA THR A 65 21.56 -35.47 -6.02
C THR A 65 22.96 -36.13 -6.16
N PRO A 66 24.04 -35.80 -5.37
CA PRO A 66 24.15 -34.84 -4.26
C PRO A 66 25.43 -33.93 -4.22
N GLU A 67 25.42 -32.98 -3.28
CA GLU A 67 26.53 -32.59 -2.38
C GLU A 67 27.90 -32.13 -2.94
N SER A 68 28.21 -30.83 -2.78
CA SER A 68 29.54 -30.38 -2.33
C SER A 68 29.51 -28.98 -1.71
N GLU A 69 30.41 -28.80 -0.76
CA GLU A 69 30.63 -27.63 0.08
C GLU A 69 31.49 -26.56 -0.61
N SER A 70 31.42 -25.33 -0.09
CA SER A 70 32.45 -24.26 -0.17
C SER A 70 32.62 -23.37 -1.42
N THR A 71 32.89 -22.09 -1.10
CA THR A 71 33.74 -21.10 -1.82
C THR A 71 33.00 -19.96 -2.55
N PRO A 72 33.31 -18.66 -2.26
CA PRO A 72 32.53 -17.52 -2.74
C PRO A 72 33.12 -16.82 -3.98
N THR A 73 32.30 -16.50 -4.99
CA THR A 73 32.57 -15.50 -6.07
C THR A 73 31.35 -15.36 -7.00
N PRO A 74 31.25 -14.33 -7.87
CA PRO A 74 31.63 -12.92 -7.69
C PRO A 74 30.39 -11.99 -7.78
N THR A 75 30.57 -10.72 -7.39
CA THR A 75 29.61 -9.63 -7.68
C THR A 75 29.35 -9.54 -9.21
N PRO A 76 28.10 -9.50 -9.69
CA PRO A 76 27.84 -9.27 -11.11
C PRO A 76 28.21 -7.84 -11.50
N THR A 77 29.20 -7.72 -12.38
CA THR A 77 29.56 -6.47 -13.06
C THR A 77 28.33 -5.92 -13.79
N PRO A 78 28.01 -4.61 -13.68
CA PRO A 78 26.86 -4.04 -14.37
C PRO A 78 27.08 -4.08 -15.88
N THR A 79 26.32 -4.92 -16.59
CA THR A 79 26.18 -4.87 -18.05
C THR A 79 25.69 -3.48 -18.45
N PRO A 80 26.35 -2.78 -19.40
CA PRO A 80 25.88 -1.47 -19.85
C PRO A 80 24.51 -1.62 -20.52
N THR A 81 23.47 -1.13 -19.86
CA THR A 81 22.10 -1.16 -20.38
C THR A 81 22.08 -0.37 -21.70
N PRO A 82 21.50 -0.91 -22.79
CA PRO A 82 21.43 -0.18 -24.05
C PRO A 82 20.66 1.12 -23.84
N THR A 83 21.24 2.24 -24.28
CA THR A 83 20.67 3.58 -24.14
C THR A 83 19.42 3.73 -25.00
N LYS A 84 18.29 3.19 -24.52
CA LYS A 84 16.99 3.22 -25.18
C LYS A 84 16.59 4.68 -25.33
N GLN A 85 16.71 5.18 -26.56
CA GLN A 85 16.54 6.58 -26.90
C GLN A 85 15.22 7.11 -26.34
N LEU A 86 15.30 8.17 -25.53
CA LEU A 86 14.14 8.78 -24.91
C LEU A 86 13.15 9.23 -26.00
N PRO A 87 11.84 8.93 -25.88
CA PRO A 87 10.85 9.40 -26.85
C PRO A 87 10.81 10.94 -26.86
N PRO A 88 10.44 11.58 -27.99
CA PRO A 88 10.45 13.03 -28.11
C PRO A 88 9.50 13.67 -27.09
N GLY A 89 10.05 14.44 -26.16
CA GLY A 89 9.34 15.05 -25.03
C GLY A 89 9.71 14.47 -23.65
N ALA A 90 10.32 13.29 -23.60
CA ALA A 90 10.77 12.69 -22.35
C ALA A 90 11.93 13.46 -21.71
N TYR A 91 11.90 13.55 -20.38
CA TYR A 91 12.94 14.20 -19.58
C TYR A 91 13.27 13.39 -18.32
N GLN A 92 14.50 13.53 -17.83
CA GLN A 92 14.89 12.94 -16.55
C GLN A 92 14.35 13.79 -15.40
N GLY A 93 13.92 13.14 -14.32
CA GLY A 93 13.38 13.76 -13.13
C GLY A 93 13.83 13.07 -11.84
N ARG A 94 13.62 13.73 -10.70
CA ARG A 94 13.77 13.19 -9.35
C ARG A 94 12.41 13.24 -8.64
N VAL A 95 12.10 12.23 -7.86
CA VAL A 95 10.93 12.27 -6.95
C VAL A 95 11.24 13.16 -5.75
N THR A 96 10.47 14.24 -5.58
CA THR A 96 10.66 15.21 -4.48
C THR A 96 9.84 14.89 -3.23
N TRP A 97 8.89 13.95 -3.31
CA TRP A 97 8.03 13.58 -2.19
C TRP A 97 8.68 12.54 -1.27
N SER A 98 8.70 12.80 0.04
CA SER A 98 9.39 11.97 1.04
C SER A 98 8.85 10.54 1.14
N GLU A 99 7.53 10.36 1.04
CA GLU A 99 6.88 9.03 1.05
C GLU A 99 7.01 8.28 -0.29
N GLY A 100 7.62 8.90 -1.31
CA GLY A 100 7.62 8.39 -2.67
C GLY A 100 6.26 8.52 -3.39
N LEU A 101 6.20 8.05 -4.64
CA LEU A 101 4.99 8.09 -5.47
C LEU A 101 4.52 6.68 -5.80
N SER A 102 3.20 6.45 -5.71
CA SER A 102 2.61 5.16 -6.12
C SER A 102 2.42 5.12 -7.64
N LEU A 103 3.04 4.13 -8.27
CA LEU A 103 3.00 3.86 -9.70
C LEU A 103 1.73 3.06 -10.04
N ARG A 104 0.91 3.55 -10.97
CA ARG A 104 -0.38 2.95 -11.36
C ARG A 104 -0.42 2.51 -12.82
N ALA A 105 -1.33 1.59 -13.13
CA ALA A 105 -1.55 1.12 -14.51
C ALA A 105 -2.14 2.20 -15.44
N GLU A 106 -2.96 3.11 -14.89
CA GLU A 106 -3.69 4.14 -15.65
C GLU A 106 -3.65 5.51 -14.95
N PRO A 107 -3.92 6.63 -15.66
CA PRO A 107 -3.90 7.99 -15.10
C PRO A 107 -5.16 8.32 -14.27
N ASN A 108 -5.53 7.45 -13.33
CA ASN A 108 -6.63 7.68 -12.40
C ASN A 108 -6.28 7.16 -10.99
N GLN A 109 -7.01 7.57 -9.95
CA GLN A 109 -6.66 7.23 -8.56
C GLN A 109 -7.00 5.78 -8.18
N GLU A 110 -7.97 5.19 -8.87
CA GLU A 110 -8.60 3.89 -8.59
C GLU A 110 -7.89 2.72 -9.29
N ALA A 111 -7.06 3.03 -10.29
CA ALA A 111 -6.29 2.07 -11.06
C ALA A 111 -5.33 1.24 -10.22
N GLU A 112 -5.06 0.03 -10.72
CA GLU A 112 -4.17 -0.94 -10.10
C GLU A 112 -2.79 -0.33 -9.79
N LYS A 113 -2.33 -0.54 -8.56
CA LYS A 113 -1.02 -0.09 -8.10
C LYS A 113 0.05 -1.10 -8.51
N LEU A 114 0.73 -0.82 -9.62
CA LEU A 114 1.87 -1.59 -10.12
C LEU A 114 3.08 -1.53 -9.17
N GLY A 115 3.23 -0.47 -8.37
CA GLY A 115 4.30 -0.36 -7.39
C GLY A 115 4.49 1.05 -6.85
N GLY A 116 5.74 1.47 -6.68
CA GLY A 116 6.07 2.84 -6.30
C GLY A 116 7.54 3.19 -6.53
N VAL A 117 7.81 4.49 -6.57
CA VAL A 117 9.15 5.08 -6.66
C VAL A 117 9.44 5.84 -5.37
N THR A 118 10.64 5.65 -4.81
CA THR A 118 11.06 6.24 -3.53
C THR A 118 11.48 7.71 -3.68
N PHE A 119 11.60 8.42 -2.55
CA PHE A 119 12.18 9.77 -2.51
C PHE A 119 13.59 9.81 -3.11
N ASN A 120 13.93 10.89 -3.82
CA ASN A 120 15.17 11.08 -4.59
C ASN A 120 15.45 10.03 -5.68
N GLN A 121 14.54 9.07 -5.93
CA GLN A 121 14.69 8.15 -7.04
C GLN A 121 14.69 8.91 -8.35
N LYS A 122 15.69 8.64 -9.19
CA LYS A 122 15.73 9.12 -10.57
C LYS A 122 14.73 8.34 -11.41
N ILE A 123 14.01 9.07 -12.26
CA ILE A 123 12.96 8.57 -13.12
C ILE A 123 13.03 9.25 -14.49
N THR A 124 12.66 8.55 -15.54
CA THR A 124 12.41 9.14 -16.86
C THR A 124 10.91 9.39 -17.01
N VAL A 125 10.51 10.65 -17.16
CA VAL A 125 9.15 11.01 -17.56
C VAL A 125 9.03 10.75 -19.07
N LEU A 126 8.01 9.98 -19.47
CA LEU A 126 7.79 9.54 -20.86
C LEU A 126 6.68 10.33 -21.55
N GLU A 127 5.57 10.58 -20.84
CA GLU A 127 4.31 11.10 -21.39
C GLU A 127 3.51 11.83 -20.30
N GLU A 128 2.64 12.76 -20.68
CA GLU A 128 1.68 13.42 -19.79
C GLU A 128 0.24 13.14 -20.26
N ASN A 129 -0.67 12.88 -19.33
CA ASN A 129 -2.09 12.67 -19.65
C ASN A 129 -2.71 13.97 -20.23
N PRO A 130 -3.70 13.94 -21.13
CA PRO A 130 -4.29 15.16 -21.71
C PRO A 130 -4.76 16.21 -20.68
N ASP A 131 -5.26 15.77 -19.52
CA ASP A 131 -5.69 16.66 -18.42
C ASP A 131 -4.53 17.25 -17.59
N LYS A 132 -3.28 16.86 -17.89
CA LYS A 132 -2.04 17.25 -17.19
C LYS A 132 -2.03 16.97 -15.68
N THR A 133 -2.82 16.00 -15.23
CA THR A 133 -2.93 15.58 -13.82
C THR A 133 -2.03 14.40 -13.47
N TRP A 134 -1.61 13.63 -14.47
CA TRP A 134 -0.78 12.42 -14.35
C TRP A 134 0.32 12.42 -15.40
N VAL A 135 1.46 11.84 -15.06
CA VAL A 135 2.58 11.63 -15.97
C VAL A 135 3.01 10.16 -15.93
N LYS A 136 3.30 9.60 -17.10
CA LYS A 136 3.82 8.24 -17.25
C LYS A 136 5.32 8.27 -17.06
N ILE A 137 5.85 7.43 -16.18
CA ILE A 137 7.27 7.39 -15.83
C ILE A 137 7.85 5.98 -15.97
N ARG A 138 9.17 5.90 -16.14
CA ARG A 138 9.97 4.68 -15.99
C ARG A 138 11.05 4.93 -14.92
N PRO A 139 11.15 4.13 -13.85
CA PRO A 139 12.20 4.27 -12.84
C PRO A 139 13.59 3.93 -13.40
N GLU A 140 14.63 4.64 -12.97
CA GLU A 140 16.02 4.24 -13.29
C GLU A 140 16.33 2.88 -12.63
N GLY A 141 16.72 1.89 -13.42
CA GLY A 141 16.98 0.51 -12.97
C GLY A 141 15.79 -0.46 -13.05
N GLY A 142 14.63 -0.03 -13.55
CA GLY A 142 13.47 -0.91 -13.80
C GLY A 142 12.87 -0.73 -15.19
N GLU A 143 12.37 -1.81 -15.79
CA GLU A 143 11.61 -1.73 -17.05
C GLU A 143 10.13 -1.39 -16.83
N GLN A 144 9.64 -1.45 -15.59
CA GLN A 144 8.23 -1.26 -15.27
C GLN A 144 7.81 0.22 -15.38
N GLU A 145 6.92 0.51 -16.32
CA GLU A 145 6.33 1.83 -16.52
C GLU A 145 5.02 1.97 -15.74
N GLY A 146 4.61 3.21 -15.49
CA GLY A 146 3.27 3.50 -15.02
C GLY A 146 3.03 4.98 -14.72
N TRP A 147 1.82 5.30 -14.30
CA TRP A 147 1.35 6.65 -14.07
C TRP A 147 1.55 7.08 -12.61
N VAL A 148 2.05 8.29 -12.43
CA VAL A 148 2.15 8.97 -11.14
C VAL A 148 1.49 10.35 -11.22
N LYS A 149 0.95 10.82 -10.10
CA LYS A 149 0.29 12.12 -10.02
C LYS A 149 1.32 13.24 -10.19
N ILE A 150 1.01 14.25 -11.00
CA ILE A 150 1.90 15.38 -11.25
C ILE A 150 2.13 16.22 -9.97
N GLY A 151 3.22 17.00 -9.95
CA GLY A 151 3.53 17.98 -8.91
C GLY A 151 4.63 17.57 -7.92
N ASN A 152 5.02 16.30 -7.89
CA ASN A 152 6.03 15.74 -6.97
C ASN A 152 7.31 15.25 -7.69
N ILE A 153 7.61 15.86 -8.83
CA ILE A 153 8.74 15.52 -9.70
C ILE A 153 9.49 16.81 -10.04
N GLU A 154 10.79 16.85 -9.78
CA GLU A 154 11.68 17.91 -10.22
C GLU A 154 12.46 17.44 -11.46
N ARG A 155 12.56 18.28 -12.49
CA ARG A 155 13.35 17.97 -13.69
C ARG A 155 14.85 18.00 -13.39
N VAL A 156 15.56 16.97 -13.85
CA VAL A 156 17.02 16.93 -13.92
C VAL A 156 17.44 17.38 -15.32
N ASN A 157 18.24 18.44 -15.38
CA ASN A 157 19.09 18.73 -16.52
C ASN A 157 20.48 18.12 -16.29
#